data_AF-A0A538EZG1-F1
#
_entry.id   AF-A0A538EZG1-F1
#
_cell.length_a   1.000
_cell.length_b   1.000
_cell.length_c   1.000
_cell.angle_alpha   90.00
_cell.angle_beta   90.00
_cell.angle_gamma   90.00
#
_symmetry.space_group_name_H-M   'P 1'
#
loop_
_entity.id
_entity.type
_entity.pdbx_description
1 polymer ?
#
loop_
_entity_poly.entity_id
_entity_poly.type
_entity_poly.pdbx_seq_one_letter_code
_entity_poly.pdbx_strand_id
1 'polypeptide(L)'
;MNVALLGQPVAESLSPRMQNAAFAAAGLDWKYVALEVPPPELREAVERLVSEGFAGGNVTIPHKRAVVELCDEAEGDSVNTLVVRDGRVLGYNTDKEIVAGVEAQRVCLIGAGGAAQALLPAVAGEVRVFSRSGEWPPDAEGADLIVNATPVRDELLVEPRAEQAVVDLAYYADGRPTALVSAAREAGCRGGVVRAVDGGRGAGRRDASGPRVSAMTLELTTAGESHGPALLAIVTGLPAGLVLDRDAVDADLARRQEGYGRSPRQKLERDQVEVLAGLRHGRTLGTPLALVVRNRDHANWEWGMSPWPPEGEASGKGAKPVTLPRPGHADLAGALKFGLADARDALERASARQTAVAVAAGAVAKALLGEIGVSVEGRVVSEDLEQRIDEARAERDTVGGVVEVVGRGVPPGLGSYATKDERLDARLAAALMGIQAVKGVEIGAGFELAERRGSAAHDEILADEQGALYRETNLAGGIEGGVSNGEEVVVRAAMKPLPTLMRPLRSVDLETGEAGEALVERSDVAAVEALAVVAEAAVAFELARTAREKFGGDSLSDFVGAWRAYVERIPWRTR
;
A
#
# COMPACT_ATOMS: atom_id res chain seq x y z
N MET A 1 19.55 10.93 -22.59
CA MET A 1 18.97 10.79 -23.97
C MET A 1 18.00 11.93 -24.23
N ASN A 2 17.82 12.35 -25.49
CA ASN A 2 16.90 13.43 -25.84
C ASN A 2 15.63 12.89 -26.51
N VAL A 3 14.48 13.46 -26.19
CA VAL A 3 13.20 13.24 -26.88
C VAL A 3 12.54 14.58 -27.18
N ALA A 4 11.82 14.68 -28.29
CA ALA A 4 11.26 15.94 -28.76
C ALA A 4 9.72 15.98 -28.77
N LEU A 5 9.13 17.18 -28.82
CA LEU A 5 7.78 17.43 -29.30
C LEU A 5 7.87 18.24 -30.59
N LEU A 6 7.36 17.72 -31.70
CA LEU A 6 7.31 18.39 -32.99
C LEU A 6 5.90 18.93 -33.26
N GLY A 7 5.78 20.22 -33.54
CA GLY A 7 4.49 20.83 -33.89
C GLY A 7 4.56 22.33 -34.09
N GLN A 8 3.42 22.93 -34.44
CA GLN A 8 3.25 24.38 -34.52
C GLN A 8 1.77 24.76 -34.28
N PRO A 9 1.47 25.59 -33.26
CA PRO A 9 2.36 26.08 -32.21
C PRO A 9 2.65 25.02 -31.12
N VAL A 10 3.84 25.06 -30.51
CA VAL A 10 4.18 24.22 -29.34
C VAL A 10 4.62 25.01 -28.11
N ALA A 11 4.74 26.34 -28.21
CA ALA A 11 5.17 27.21 -27.12
C ALA A 11 4.30 27.07 -25.84
N GLU A 12 3.00 26.79 -25.99
CA GLU A 12 2.08 26.62 -24.86
C GLU A 12 1.98 25.16 -24.37
N SER A 13 2.73 24.24 -24.97
CA SER A 13 2.68 22.83 -24.57
C SER A 13 3.28 22.62 -23.18
N LEU A 14 2.53 21.95 -22.32
CA LEU A 14 3.02 21.52 -21.00
C LEU A 14 3.92 20.27 -21.08
N SER A 15 3.94 19.56 -22.22
CA SER A 15 4.64 18.28 -22.37
C SER A 15 6.12 18.35 -21.96
N PRO A 16 6.91 19.38 -22.33
CA PRO A 16 8.29 19.47 -21.87
C PRO A 16 8.43 19.61 -20.36
N ARG A 17 7.56 20.39 -19.70
CA ARG A 17 7.61 20.56 -18.23
C ARG A 17 7.24 19.26 -17.53
N MET A 18 6.17 18.61 -17.99
CA MET A 18 5.68 17.36 -17.40
C MET A 18 6.68 16.21 -17.57
N GLN A 19 7.19 16.01 -18.79
CA GLN A 19 8.06 14.88 -19.11
C GLN A 19 9.44 15.02 -18.45
N ASN A 20 10.02 16.23 -18.42
CA ASN A 20 11.29 16.43 -17.71
C ASN A 20 11.15 16.21 -16.20
N ALA A 21 10.02 16.63 -15.59
CA ALA A 21 9.76 16.33 -14.17
C ALA A 21 9.63 14.82 -13.93
N ALA A 22 8.97 14.09 -14.83
CA ALA A 22 8.85 12.64 -14.76
C ALA A 22 10.21 11.93 -14.90
N PHE A 23 11.07 12.38 -15.81
CA PHE A 23 12.44 11.85 -15.95
C PHE A 23 13.28 12.07 -14.69
N ALA A 24 13.22 13.28 -14.11
CA ALA A 24 13.90 13.60 -12.86
C ALA A 24 13.41 12.71 -11.69
N ALA A 25 12.09 12.52 -11.57
CA ALA A 25 11.51 11.67 -10.53
C ALA A 25 11.88 10.18 -10.71
N ALA A 26 12.06 9.73 -11.95
CA ALA A 26 12.47 8.37 -12.28
C ALA A 26 13.99 8.13 -12.22
N GLY A 27 14.79 9.18 -11.93
CA GLY A 27 16.26 9.10 -11.96
C GLY A 27 16.84 8.87 -13.36
N LEU A 28 16.09 9.22 -14.41
CA LEU A 28 16.51 9.08 -15.80
C LEU A 28 17.24 10.35 -16.26
N ASP A 29 18.45 10.20 -16.78
CA ASP A 29 19.20 11.29 -17.43
C ASP A 29 18.69 11.55 -18.86
N TRP A 30 17.43 11.98 -18.93
CA TRP A 30 16.69 12.22 -20.16
C TRP A 30 16.19 13.66 -20.22
N LYS A 31 16.09 14.20 -21.44
CA LYS A 31 15.61 15.56 -21.67
C LYS A 31 14.51 15.58 -22.72
N TYR A 32 13.40 16.20 -22.39
CA TYR A 32 12.28 16.45 -23.28
C TYR A 32 12.30 17.90 -23.77
N VAL A 33 12.32 18.13 -25.08
CA VAL A 33 12.39 19.48 -25.68
C VAL A 33 11.24 19.73 -26.64
N ALA A 34 10.66 20.93 -26.63
CA ALA A 34 9.71 21.34 -27.66
C ALA A 34 10.47 21.93 -28.85
N LEU A 35 10.15 21.45 -30.04
CA LEU A 35 10.63 21.95 -31.32
C LEU A 35 9.45 22.57 -32.05
N GLU A 36 9.49 23.89 -32.19
CA GLU A 36 8.57 24.63 -33.05
C GLU A 36 8.95 24.33 -34.50
N VAL A 37 8.08 23.60 -35.21
CA VAL A 37 8.35 23.08 -36.55
C VAL A 37 7.24 23.54 -37.49
N PRO A 38 7.51 24.47 -38.41
CA PRO A 38 6.59 24.78 -39.50
C PRO A 38 6.39 23.60 -40.46
N PRO A 39 5.22 23.43 -41.12
CA PRO A 39 4.97 22.31 -42.04
C PRO A 39 6.05 22.06 -43.12
N PRO A 40 6.65 23.10 -43.74
CA PRO A 40 7.73 22.89 -44.72
C PRO A 40 9.01 22.27 -44.13
N GLU A 41 9.23 22.41 -42.82
CA GLU A 41 10.46 22.00 -42.12
C GLU A 41 10.32 20.62 -41.45
N LEU A 42 9.15 19.97 -41.56
CA LEU A 42 8.88 18.72 -40.87
C LEU A 42 9.86 17.59 -41.26
N ARG A 43 10.21 17.48 -42.54
CA ARG A 43 11.17 16.47 -43.02
C ARG A 43 12.54 16.64 -42.38
N GLU A 44 13.07 17.86 -42.42
CA GLU A 44 14.36 18.19 -41.81
C GLU A 44 14.32 17.94 -40.29
N ALA A 45 13.21 18.29 -39.63
CA ALA A 45 13.06 18.07 -38.20
C ALA A 45 13.08 16.58 -37.82
N VAL A 46 12.47 15.69 -38.62
CA VAL A 46 12.52 14.22 -38.39
C VAL A 46 13.92 13.66 -38.65
N GLU A 47 14.58 14.09 -39.73
CA GLU A 47 15.96 13.69 -40.04
C GLU A 47 16.94 14.09 -38.92
N ARG A 48 16.74 15.29 -38.33
CA ARG A 48 17.51 15.78 -37.20
C ARG A 48 17.37 14.92 -35.95
N LEU A 49 16.21 14.33 -35.68
CA LEU A 49 16.06 13.41 -34.54
C LEU A 49 17.04 12.25 -34.66
N VAL A 50 17.20 11.71 -35.87
CA VAL A 50 18.12 10.60 -36.13
C VAL A 50 19.58 11.07 -36.04
N SER A 51 19.94 12.15 -36.74
CA SER A 51 21.34 12.60 -36.82
C SER A 51 21.88 13.15 -35.49
N GLU A 52 21.03 13.74 -34.66
CA GLU A 52 21.41 14.32 -33.35
C GLU A 52 21.24 13.33 -32.19
N GLY A 53 20.90 12.06 -32.46
CA GLY A 53 20.84 11.00 -31.44
C GLY A 53 19.66 11.14 -30.47
N PHE A 54 18.52 11.67 -30.92
CA PHE A 54 17.29 11.61 -30.15
C PHE A 54 16.78 10.16 -30.12
N ALA A 55 16.18 9.77 -29.00
CA ALA A 55 15.51 8.47 -28.87
C ALA A 55 14.14 8.46 -29.59
N GLY A 56 13.62 9.62 -29.96
CA GLY A 56 12.31 9.78 -30.60
C GLY A 56 11.67 11.13 -30.32
N GLY A 57 10.37 11.23 -30.58
CA GLY A 57 9.60 12.41 -30.25
C GLY A 57 8.10 12.25 -30.44
N ASN A 58 7.31 13.05 -29.73
CA ASN A 58 5.87 13.15 -29.98
C ASN A 58 5.59 14.15 -31.10
N VAL A 59 4.56 13.88 -31.88
CA VAL A 59 4.12 14.71 -32.99
C VAL A 59 2.74 15.26 -32.67
N THR A 60 2.60 16.58 -32.73
CA THR A 60 1.32 17.26 -32.51
C THR A 60 0.89 18.02 -33.77
N ILE A 61 -0.21 18.78 -33.67
CA ILE A 61 -0.71 19.60 -34.77
C ILE A 61 0.42 20.46 -35.38
N PRO A 62 0.45 20.64 -36.71
CA PRO A 62 -0.42 20.05 -37.73
C PRO A 62 0.12 18.71 -38.32
N HIS A 63 1.19 18.15 -37.76
CA HIS A 63 2.08 17.22 -38.48
C HIS A 63 1.69 15.74 -38.44
N LYS A 64 0.71 15.35 -37.61
CA LYS A 64 0.40 13.93 -37.34
C LYS A 64 0.12 13.09 -38.60
N ARG A 65 -0.40 13.70 -39.66
CA ARG A 65 -0.62 13.01 -40.96
C ARG A 65 0.61 13.05 -41.85
N ALA A 66 1.22 14.23 -41.99
CA ALA A 66 2.37 14.43 -42.87
C ALA A 66 3.60 13.62 -42.43
N VAL A 67 3.73 13.36 -41.13
CA VAL A 67 4.86 12.60 -40.57
C VAL A 67 4.82 11.11 -40.92
N VAL A 68 3.65 10.57 -41.31
CA VAL A 68 3.49 9.15 -41.67
C VAL A 68 4.39 8.79 -42.84
N GLU A 69 4.45 9.65 -43.87
CA GLU A 69 5.32 9.47 -45.05
C GLU A 69 6.81 9.62 -44.74
N LEU A 70 7.16 10.08 -43.53
CA LEU A 70 8.54 10.26 -43.07
C LEU A 70 9.02 9.13 -42.16
N CYS A 71 8.12 8.21 -41.78
CA CYS A 71 8.47 7.04 -40.98
C CYS A 71 8.92 5.88 -41.89
N ASP A 72 9.90 5.11 -41.46
CA ASP A 72 10.29 3.86 -42.11
C ASP A 72 9.22 2.78 -41.94
N GLU A 73 8.50 2.81 -40.81
CA GLU A 73 7.32 1.99 -40.50
C GLU A 73 6.33 2.85 -39.72
N ALA A 74 5.02 2.81 -40.04
CA ALA A 74 4.01 3.60 -39.36
C ALA A 74 2.73 2.80 -39.05
N GLU A 75 2.17 3.00 -37.86
CA GLU A 75 0.84 2.51 -37.49
C GLU A 75 -0.27 3.45 -37.98
N GLY A 76 -0.87 3.14 -39.12
CA GLY A 76 -2.06 3.81 -39.65
C GLY A 76 -1.81 5.19 -40.28
N ASP A 77 -2.88 5.95 -40.51
CA ASP A 77 -2.86 7.19 -41.31
C ASP A 77 -2.56 8.46 -40.51
N SER A 78 -2.19 8.30 -39.23
CA SER A 78 -1.83 9.39 -38.33
C SER A 78 -0.89 8.87 -37.25
N VAL A 79 0.25 9.53 -37.06
CA VAL A 79 1.28 9.17 -36.08
C VAL A 79 1.45 10.32 -35.08
N ASN A 80 1.40 10.02 -33.79
CA ASN A 80 1.61 10.99 -32.71
C ASN A 80 2.89 10.70 -31.90
N THR A 81 3.57 9.58 -32.17
CA THR A 81 4.77 9.14 -31.45
C THR A 81 5.77 8.54 -32.44
N LEU A 82 7.00 9.05 -32.43
CA LEU A 82 8.14 8.55 -33.19
C LEU A 82 9.14 7.91 -32.24
N VAL A 83 9.67 6.75 -32.62
CA VAL A 83 10.78 6.07 -31.95
C VAL A 83 11.93 5.93 -32.93
N VAL A 84 13.10 6.44 -32.55
CA VAL A 84 14.32 6.27 -33.35
C VAL A 84 15.08 5.07 -32.82
N ARG A 85 15.26 4.05 -33.65
CA ARG A 85 15.96 2.81 -33.29
C ARG A 85 16.82 2.34 -34.45
N ASP A 86 18.10 2.11 -34.19
CA ASP A 86 19.07 1.64 -35.19
C ASP A 86 19.08 2.51 -36.47
N GLY A 87 18.90 3.83 -36.32
CA GLY A 87 18.85 4.79 -37.42
C GLY A 87 17.52 4.86 -38.17
N ARG A 88 16.51 4.07 -37.77
CA ARG A 88 15.18 4.04 -38.38
C ARG A 88 14.16 4.80 -37.54
N VAL A 89 13.16 5.40 -38.19
CA VAL A 89 12.04 6.13 -37.58
C VAL A 89 10.79 5.27 -37.61
N LEU A 90 10.36 4.80 -36.43
CA LEU A 90 9.15 4.00 -36.25
C LEU A 90 8.01 4.90 -35.72
N GLY A 91 6.88 4.93 -36.43
CA GLY A 91 5.72 5.75 -36.13
C GLY A 91 4.59 4.97 -35.46
N TYR A 92 4.11 5.46 -34.32
CA TYR A 92 3.02 4.87 -33.54
C TYR A 92 1.89 5.88 -33.35
N ASN A 93 0.67 5.37 -33.21
CA ASN A 93 -0.51 6.15 -32.83
C ASN A 93 -1.02 5.70 -31.45
N THR A 94 -0.79 6.52 -30.43
CA THR A 94 -1.25 6.28 -29.05
C THR A 94 -2.57 6.97 -28.72
N ASP A 95 -3.11 7.82 -29.62
CA ASP A 95 -4.42 8.47 -29.41
C ASP A 95 -5.59 7.45 -29.45
N LYS A 96 -5.36 6.24 -30.02
CA LYS A 96 -6.33 5.12 -30.03
C LYS A 96 -6.75 4.66 -28.63
N GLU A 97 -5.96 4.96 -27.61
CA GLU A 97 -6.20 4.54 -26.23
C GLU A 97 -7.22 5.43 -25.48
N ILE A 98 -7.57 6.61 -26.03
CA ILE A 98 -8.47 7.59 -25.37
C ILE A 98 -9.89 7.06 -25.20
N VAL A 99 -10.36 6.24 -26.14
CA VAL A 99 -11.69 5.61 -26.11
C VAL A 99 -11.63 4.11 -25.80
N ALA A 100 -10.43 3.57 -25.58
CA ALA A 100 -10.25 2.17 -25.22
C ALA A 100 -10.88 1.91 -23.84
N GLY A 101 -12.03 1.21 -23.84
CA GLY A 101 -12.80 0.88 -22.62
C GLY A 101 -14.17 1.55 -22.50
N VAL A 102 -14.59 2.38 -23.48
CA VAL A 102 -15.97 2.89 -23.54
C VAL A 102 -16.80 1.95 -24.42
N GLU A 103 -17.58 1.07 -23.80
CA GLU A 103 -18.54 0.22 -24.52
C GLU A 103 -19.76 1.04 -24.95
N ALA A 104 -19.92 1.28 -26.26
CA ALA A 104 -21.08 1.97 -26.83
C ALA A 104 -21.51 1.33 -28.15
N GLN A 105 -22.82 1.17 -28.37
CA GLN A 105 -23.36 0.59 -29.59
C GLN A 105 -23.73 1.66 -30.63
N ARG A 106 -24.14 2.86 -30.21
CA ARG A 106 -24.46 3.98 -31.09
C ARG A 106 -23.75 5.26 -30.61
N VAL A 107 -22.99 5.90 -31.49
CA VAL A 107 -22.10 7.02 -31.15
C VAL A 107 -22.44 8.25 -31.98
N CYS A 108 -22.67 9.37 -31.31
CA CYS A 108 -22.75 10.70 -31.89
C CYS A 108 -21.36 11.36 -31.84
N LEU A 109 -20.68 11.48 -32.99
CA LEU A 109 -19.35 12.09 -33.09
C LEU A 109 -19.45 13.49 -33.70
N ILE A 110 -19.10 14.51 -32.93
CA ILE A 110 -19.18 15.93 -33.32
C ILE A 110 -17.80 16.41 -33.75
N GLY A 111 -17.61 16.65 -35.05
CA GLY A 111 -16.36 17.05 -35.67
C GLY A 111 -15.81 15.99 -36.63
N ALA A 112 -15.11 16.42 -37.68
CA ALA A 112 -14.50 15.54 -38.69
C ALA A 112 -12.98 15.75 -38.84
N GLY A 113 -12.35 16.45 -37.89
CA GLY A 113 -10.91 16.77 -37.89
C GLY A 113 -10.03 15.58 -37.46
N GLY A 114 -8.73 15.82 -37.29
CA GLY A 114 -7.75 14.76 -36.98
C GLY A 114 -8.09 13.93 -35.73
N ALA A 115 -8.65 14.55 -34.69
CA ALA A 115 -9.09 13.83 -33.48
C ALA A 115 -10.28 12.88 -33.78
N ALA A 116 -11.24 13.31 -34.60
CA ALA A 116 -12.36 12.46 -35.00
C ALA A 116 -11.87 11.27 -35.85
N GLN A 117 -10.96 11.51 -36.80
CA GLN A 117 -10.40 10.45 -37.65
C GLN A 117 -9.58 9.42 -36.85
N ALA A 118 -8.87 9.85 -35.80
CA ALA A 118 -8.14 8.95 -34.92
C ALA A 118 -9.08 8.05 -34.08
N LEU A 119 -10.30 8.52 -33.79
CA LEU A 119 -11.28 7.78 -33.00
C LEU A 119 -12.14 6.82 -33.81
N LEU A 120 -12.42 7.12 -35.08
CA LEU A 120 -13.31 6.31 -35.92
C LEU A 120 -12.95 4.80 -35.94
N PRO A 121 -11.68 4.38 -36.04
CA PRO A 121 -11.33 2.96 -36.02
C PRO A 121 -11.42 2.31 -34.63
N ALA A 122 -11.43 3.11 -33.56
CA ALA A 122 -11.39 2.64 -32.17
C ALA A 122 -12.79 2.49 -31.54
N VAL A 123 -13.83 3.00 -32.21
CA VAL A 123 -15.23 2.89 -31.75
C VAL A 123 -15.87 1.66 -32.40
N ALA A 124 -16.31 0.70 -31.58
CA ALA A 124 -16.88 -0.57 -32.06
C ALA A 124 -18.36 -0.49 -32.50
N GLY A 125 -19.05 0.61 -32.22
CA GLY A 125 -20.48 0.82 -32.52
C GLY A 125 -20.78 1.52 -33.84
N GLU A 126 -22.06 1.73 -34.13
CA GLU A 126 -22.53 2.56 -35.24
C GLU A 126 -22.23 4.04 -34.95
N VAL A 127 -21.45 4.70 -35.82
CA VAL A 127 -21.02 6.09 -35.63
C VAL A 127 -21.73 7.03 -36.60
N ARG A 128 -22.48 8.00 -36.07
CA ARG A 128 -23.01 9.14 -36.82
C ARG A 128 -22.07 10.34 -36.64
N VAL A 129 -21.47 10.82 -37.73
CA VAL A 129 -20.50 11.93 -37.71
C VAL A 129 -21.18 13.22 -38.14
N PHE A 130 -21.17 14.22 -37.26
CA PHE A 130 -21.72 15.55 -37.51
C PHE A 130 -20.59 16.56 -37.70
N SER A 131 -20.67 17.37 -38.75
CA SER A 131 -19.68 18.42 -39.01
C SER A 131 -20.31 19.56 -39.78
N ARG A 132 -19.78 20.77 -39.64
CA ARG A 132 -20.30 21.96 -40.36
C ARG A 132 -20.24 21.84 -41.89
N SER A 133 -19.39 20.95 -42.41
CA SER A 133 -19.29 20.62 -43.84
C SER A 133 -20.13 19.41 -44.26
N GLY A 134 -20.85 18.79 -43.33
CA GLY A 134 -21.68 17.59 -43.52
C GLY A 134 -23.03 17.74 -42.80
N GLU A 135 -23.44 16.70 -42.05
CA GLU A 135 -24.68 16.73 -41.26
C GLU A 135 -24.55 17.69 -40.06
N TRP A 136 -25.46 18.67 -39.97
CA TRP A 136 -25.50 19.71 -38.92
C TRP A 136 -26.93 20.27 -38.78
N PRO A 137 -27.44 20.58 -37.57
CA PRO A 137 -26.80 20.49 -36.25
C PRO A 137 -26.61 19.05 -35.77
N PRO A 138 -25.72 18.81 -34.79
CA PRO A 138 -25.53 17.47 -34.24
C PRO A 138 -26.79 16.98 -33.51
N ASP A 139 -27.13 15.72 -33.73
CA ASP A 139 -28.26 15.03 -33.10
C ASP A 139 -27.77 13.79 -32.35
N ALA A 140 -28.00 13.78 -31.03
CA ALA A 140 -27.63 12.67 -30.15
C ALA A 140 -28.84 11.77 -29.78
N GLU A 141 -30.00 11.95 -30.41
CA GLU A 141 -31.15 11.09 -30.16
C GLU A 141 -30.85 9.63 -30.51
N GLY A 142 -31.04 8.74 -29.53
CA GLY A 142 -30.74 7.32 -29.66
C GLY A 142 -29.25 6.96 -29.54
N ALA A 143 -28.33 7.92 -29.39
CA ALA A 143 -26.92 7.61 -29.13
C ALA A 143 -26.71 7.20 -27.66
N ASP A 144 -25.84 6.22 -27.42
CA ASP A 144 -25.43 5.81 -26.07
C ASP A 144 -24.17 6.58 -25.62
N LEU A 145 -23.42 7.14 -26.59
CA LEU A 145 -22.20 7.91 -26.37
C LEU A 145 -22.18 9.18 -27.24
N ILE A 146 -21.86 10.31 -26.62
CA ILE A 146 -21.59 11.58 -27.30
C ILE A 146 -20.09 11.85 -27.23
N VAL A 147 -19.45 12.06 -28.38
CA VAL A 147 -18.03 12.42 -28.49
C VAL A 147 -17.91 13.79 -29.13
N ASN A 148 -17.41 14.79 -28.39
CA ASN A 148 -17.07 16.09 -28.94
C ASN A 148 -15.60 16.13 -29.35
N ALA A 149 -15.34 16.20 -30.65
CA ALA A 149 -14.01 16.27 -31.25
C ALA A 149 -13.74 17.62 -31.96
N THR A 150 -14.53 18.65 -31.69
CA THR A 150 -14.31 20.01 -32.22
C THR A 150 -13.56 20.91 -31.23
N PRO A 151 -12.76 21.91 -31.68
CA PRO A 151 -12.11 22.87 -30.80
C PRO A 151 -13.07 23.86 -30.10
N VAL A 152 -14.39 23.75 -30.32
CA VAL A 152 -15.41 24.62 -29.71
C VAL A 152 -15.61 24.24 -28.24
N ARG A 153 -15.47 25.22 -27.34
CA ARG A 153 -15.44 24.98 -25.87
C ARG A 153 -16.63 25.60 -25.12
N ASP A 154 -17.08 26.78 -25.56
CA ASP A 154 -18.08 27.60 -24.87
C ASP A 154 -19.53 27.43 -25.39
N GLU A 155 -19.74 26.64 -26.45
CA GLU A 155 -21.06 26.43 -27.07
C GLU A 155 -21.59 25.03 -26.77
N LEU A 156 -22.83 24.93 -26.29
CA LEU A 156 -23.51 23.64 -26.11
C LEU A 156 -24.06 23.18 -27.46
N LEU A 157 -23.36 22.25 -28.11
CA LEU A 157 -23.70 21.80 -29.46
C LEU A 157 -24.85 20.79 -29.48
N VAL A 158 -24.97 19.98 -28.43
CA VAL A 158 -26.03 18.99 -28.25
C VAL A 158 -26.34 18.83 -26.76
N GLU A 159 -27.60 18.58 -26.42
CA GLU A 159 -28.06 18.45 -25.04
C GLU A 159 -27.97 16.97 -24.58
N PRO A 160 -27.12 16.63 -23.59
CA PRO A 160 -26.92 15.26 -23.15
C PRO A 160 -28.04 14.79 -22.18
N ARG A 161 -28.34 13.50 -22.19
CA ARG A 161 -29.32 12.84 -21.30
C ARG A 161 -28.65 11.90 -20.29
N ALA A 162 -29.30 11.63 -19.16
CA ALA A 162 -28.74 10.89 -18.03
C ALA A 162 -28.23 9.48 -18.40
N GLU A 163 -28.88 8.83 -19.36
CA GLU A 163 -28.55 7.50 -19.85
C GLU A 163 -27.29 7.46 -20.74
N GLN A 164 -26.83 8.61 -21.24
CA GLN A 164 -25.75 8.72 -22.20
C GLN A 164 -24.40 8.90 -21.51
N ALA A 165 -23.34 8.37 -22.12
CA ALA A 165 -21.96 8.70 -21.79
C ALA A 165 -21.48 9.90 -22.61
N VAL A 166 -20.55 10.70 -22.05
CA VAL A 166 -20.01 11.89 -22.71
C VAL A 166 -18.49 11.88 -22.68
N VAL A 167 -17.88 11.96 -23.86
CA VAL A 167 -16.44 12.16 -24.06
C VAL A 167 -16.24 13.53 -24.71
N ASP A 168 -15.51 14.42 -24.06
CA ASP A 168 -15.22 15.75 -24.60
C ASP A 168 -13.72 15.93 -24.84
N LEU A 169 -13.32 15.97 -26.11
CA LEU A 169 -11.93 16.16 -26.47
C LEU A 169 -11.51 17.64 -26.42
N ALA A 170 -12.45 18.56 -26.24
CA ALA A 170 -12.17 19.96 -25.99
C ALA A 170 -11.84 20.19 -24.50
N TYR A 171 -10.85 21.05 -24.23
CA TYR A 171 -10.50 21.43 -22.86
C TYR A 171 -9.91 22.85 -22.81
N TYR A 172 -10.01 23.48 -21.64
CA TYR A 172 -9.27 24.71 -21.34
C TYR A 172 -7.98 24.38 -20.58
N ALA A 173 -6.95 25.20 -20.78
CA ALA A 173 -5.66 25.06 -20.10
C ALA A 173 -5.75 25.21 -18.57
N ASP A 174 -6.76 25.95 -18.08
CA ASP A 174 -7.04 26.16 -16.65
C ASP A 174 -7.91 25.05 -16.03
N GLY A 175 -8.32 24.05 -16.81
CA GLY A 175 -9.10 22.91 -16.34
C GLY A 175 -10.60 23.17 -16.14
N ARG A 176 -11.10 24.38 -16.44
CA ARG A 176 -12.54 24.68 -16.31
C ARG A 176 -13.38 23.81 -17.27
N PRO A 177 -14.65 23.48 -16.94
CA PRO A 177 -15.50 22.68 -17.81
C PRO A 177 -15.91 23.45 -19.07
N THR A 178 -16.04 22.73 -20.19
CA THR A 178 -16.72 23.19 -21.41
C THR A 178 -18.24 23.25 -21.19
N ALA A 179 -18.96 23.84 -22.14
CA ALA A 179 -20.41 23.86 -22.13
C ALA A 179 -21.01 22.44 -22.11
N LEU A 180 -20.47 21.52 -22.92
CA LEU A 180 -20.91 20.13 -22.97
C LEU A 180 -20.63 19.37 -21.67
N VAL A 181 -19.45 19.55 -21.06
CA VAL A 181 -19.12 18.92 -19.77
C VAL A 181 -20.01 19.44 -18.65
N SER A 182 -20.35 20.73 -18.67
CA SER A 182 -21.25 21.33 -17.67
C SER A 182 -22.66 20.74 -17.79
N ALA A 183 -23.20 20.70 -19.01
CA ALA A 183 -24.52 20.12 -19.29
C ALA A 183 -24.58 18.62 -18.93
N ALA A 184 -23.54 17.84 -19.24
CA ALA A 184 -23.49 16.42 -18.91
C ALA A 184 -23.48 16.14 -17.40
N ARG A 185 -22.84 17.01 -16.62
CA ARG A 185 -22.83 16.93 -15.15
C ARG A 185 -24.19 17.27 -14.56
N GLU A 186 -24.86 18.30 -15.09
CA GLU A 186 -26.21 18.68 -14.67
C GLU A 186 -27.23 17.58 -14.99
N ALA A 187 -27.10 16.93 -16.15
CA ALA A 187 -27.97 15.83 -16.57
C ALA A 187 -27.71 14.49 -15.84
N GLY A 188 -26.60 14.35 -15.11
CA GLY A 188 -26.27 13.11 -14.39
C GLY A 188 -25.89 11.93 -15.29
N CYS A 189 -25.20 12.20 -16.40
CA CYS A 189 -24.79 11.22 -17.42
C CYS A 189 -24.05 9.98 -16.86
N ARG A 190 -24.39 8.80 -17.38
CA ARG A 190 -23.83 7.49 -17.00
C ARG A 190 -22.33 7.40 -17.31
N GLY A 191 -21.56 6.83 -16.39
CA GLY A 191 -20.15 6.49 -16.63
C GLY A 191 -19.12 7.63 -16.46
N GLY A 192 -19.58 8.85 -16.19
CA GLY A 192 -18.72 10.02 -15.99
C GLY A 192 -18.26 10.67 -17.29
N VAL A 193 -17.94 11.97 -17.21
CA VAL A 193 -17.47 12.76 -18.36
C VAL A 193 -15.97 12.54 -18.56
N VAL A 194 -15.56 11.98 -19.70
CA VAL A 194 -14.15 11.72 -20.03
C VAL A 194 -13.61 12.86 -20.89
N ARG A 195 -12.54 13.57 -20.47
CA ARG A 195 -11.93 14.64 -21.28
C ARG A 195 -10.75 14.15 -22.13
N ALA A 196 -10.37 14.81 -23.22
CA ALA A 196 -9.10 14.49 -23.92
C ALA A 196 -7.84 14.67 -23.04
N VAL A 197 -7.88 15.55 -22.03
CA VAL A 197 -6.82 15.61 -21.00
C VAL A 197 -6.87 14.43 -20.03
N ASP A 198 -7.99 13.70 -19.99
CA ASP A 198 -8.09 12.38 -19.38
C ASP A 198 -7.68 11.26 -20.38
N GLY A 199 -7.46 11.61 -21.65
CA GLY A 199 -7.07 10.76 -22.79
C GLY A 199 -5.58 10.35 -22.83
N GLY A 200 -5.00 10.15 -21.67
CA GLY A 200 -3.84 9.26 -21.48
C GLY A 200 -4.19 8.13 -20.53
N ARG A 201 -5.49 7.89 -20.31
CA ARG A 201 -6.01 6.86 -19.42
C ARG A 201 -6.72 5.79 -20.24
N GLY A 202 -5.95 5.12 -21.10
CA GLY A 202 -6.01 3.66 -21.04
C GLY A 202 -5.84 3.26 -19.57
N ALA A 203 -6.76 2.46 -19.06
CA ALA A 203 -6.88 2.06 -17.67
C ALA A 203 -5.52 1.84 -16.97
N GLY A 204 -5.04 2.81 -16.18
CA GLY A 204 -3.84 2.59 -15.38
C GLY A 204 -3.00 3.83 -15.07
N ARG A 205 -3.50 4.70 -14.18
CA ARG A 205 -2.80 5.38 -13.07
C ARG A 205 -3.47 6.72 -12.80
N ARG A 206 -4.42 6.67 -11.86
CA ARG A 206 -4.67 7.82 -10.98
C ARG A 206 -3.36 8.03 -10.21
N ASP A 207 -2.75 9.21 -10.30
CA ASP A 207 -1.93 9.68 -9.19
C ASP A 207 -2.91 10.02 -8.07
N ALA A 208 -3.17 8.99 -7.28
CA ALA A 208 -3.65 9.14 -5.94
C ALA A 208 -2.40 8.93 -5.07
N SER A 209 -2.02 9.94 -4.31
CA SER A 209 -1.49 9.75 -2.95
C SER A 209 -2.58 9.16 -2.02
N GLY A 210 -3.25 8.12 -2.52
CA GLY A 210 -4.37 7.36 -2.00
C GLY A 210 -4.35 5.99 -2.70
N PRO A 211 -4.88 4.94 -2.06
CA PRO A 211 -4.45 3.56 -2.28
C PRO A 211 -4.57 3.13 -3.76
N ARG A 212 -3.44 2.71 -4.34
CA ARG A 212 -3.38 2.00 -5.63
C ARG A 212 -4.10 0.67 -5.46
N VAL A 213 -5.17 0.40 -6.21
CA VAL A 213 -5.86 -0.91 -6.32
C VAL A 213 -5.72 -1.78 -5.04
N SER A 214 -6.18 -1.26 -3.90
CA SER A 214 -6.11 -1.96 -2.60
C SER A 214 -7.45 -2.61 -2.26
N ALA A 215 -8.11 -3.21 -3.26
CA ALA A 215 -9.30 -3.99 -2.96
C ALA A 215 -8.93 -5.35 -2.33
N MET A 216 -7.76 -5.89 -2.68
CA MET A 216 -7.41 -7.29 -2.39
C MET A 216 -6.30 -7.49 -1.36
N THR A 217 -5.35 -6.54 -1.22
CA THR A 217 -4.22 -6.66 -0.29
C THR A 217 -4.65 -6.29 1.12
N LEU A 218 -4.30 -7.12 2.10
CA LEU A 218 -4.62 -6.88 3.50
C LEU A 218 -3.77 -5.72 4.06
N GLU A 219 -4.38 -4.61 4.44
CA GLU A 219 -3.67 -3.50 5.09
C GLU A 219 -4.14 -3.29 6.53
N LEU A 220 -3.25 -2.78 7.38
CA LEU A 220 -3.53 -2.44 8.77
C LEU A 220 -3.09 -1.01 9.03
N THR A 221 -4.03 -0.18 9.44
CA THR A 221 -3.74 1.13 10.03
C THR A 221 -4.11 1.07 11.51
N THR A 222 -3.21 1.50 12.40
CA THR A 222 -3.51 1.61 13.83
C THR A 222 -3.48 3.07 14.27
N ALA A 223 -4.30 3.41 15.26
CA ALA A 223 -4.35 4.72 15.88
C ALA A 223 -4.58 4.61 17.39
N GLY A 224 -4.32 5.70 18.11
CA GLY A 224 -4.53 5.83 19.54
C GLY A 224 -3.25 5.79 20.37
N GLU A 225 -3.34 6.50 21.49
CA GLU A 225 -2.30 6.75 22.48
C GLU A 225 -2.49 5.82 23.69
N SER A 226 -1.40 5.58 24.43
CA SER A 226 -1.42 4.65 25.56
C SER A 226 -2.37 5.05 26.69
N HIS A 227 -2.56 6.35 26.89
CA HIS A 227 -3.50 6.92 27.85
C HIS A 227 -4.63 7.73 27.21
N GLY A 228 -4.76 7.69 25.87
CA GLY A 228 -5.92 8.23 25.17
C GLY A 228 -7.21 7.42 25.47
N PRO A 229 -8.38 7.81 24.92
CA PRO A 229 -9.64 7.15 25.25
C PRO A 229 -9.74 5.71 24.72
N ALA A 230 -9.09 5.42 23.60
CA ALA A 230 -9.11 4.11 22.98
C ALA A 230 -7.95 3.94 21.99
N LEU A 231 -7.74 2.69 21.60
CA LEU A 231 -6.94 2.29 20.46
C LEU A 231 -7.86 1.84 19.33
N LEU A 232 -7.44 2.05 18.09
CA LEU A 232 -8.18 1.67 16.88
C LEU A 232 -7.28 0.88 15.92
N ALA A 233 -7.82 -0.17 15.31
CA ALA A 233 -7.29 -0.78 14.09
C ALA A 233 -8.32 -0.70 12.97
N ILE A 234 -7.88 -0.31 11.78
CA ILE A 234 -8.63 -0.40 10.53
C ILE A 234 -7.94 -1.45 9.67
N VAL A 235 -8.66 -2.53 9.37
CA VAL A 235 -8.21 -3.60 8.48
C VAL A 235 -8.96 -3.49 7.15
N THR A 236 -8.23 -3.35 6.05
CA THR A 236 -8.79 -3.33 4.69
C THR A 236 -8.32 -4.55 3.89
N GLY A 237 -9.00 -4.87 2.79
CA GLY A 237 -8.63 -6.00 1.91
C GLY A 237 -9.07 -7.38 2.40
N LEU A 238 -9.91 -7.44 3.45
CA LEU A 238 -10.54 -8.69 3.89
C LEU A 238 -11.58 -9.16 2.86
N PRO A 239 -11.67 -10.48 2.58
CA PRO A 239 -12.77 -11.00 1.78
C PRO A 239 -14.10 -10.90 2.55
N ALA A 240 -15.21 -10.77 1.84
CA ALA A 240 -16.54 -10.87 2.42
C ALA A 240 -16.88 -12.32 2.81
N GLY A 241 -17.51 -12.50 3.97
CA GLY A 241 -18.03 -13.78 4.44
C GLY A 241 -17.18 -14.53 5.48
N LEU A 242 -15.98 -14.03 5.81
CA LEU A 242 -15.15 -14.57 6.88
C LEU A 242 -15.87 -14.45 8.22
N VAL A 243 -15.97 -15.57 8.94
CA VAL A 243 -16.59 -15.61 10.26
C VAL A 243 -15.56 -15.22 11.31
N LEU A 244 -15.88 -14.23 12.13
CA LEU A 244 -15.07 -13.81 13.26
C LEU A 244 -15.75 -14.20 14.57
N ASP A 245 -15.00 -14.89 15.42
CA ASP A 245 -15.39 -15.17 16.79
C ASP A 245 -14.83 -14.07 17.70
N ARG A 246 -15.72 -13.36 18.37
CA ARG A 246 -15.33 -12.33 19.34
C ARG A 246 -14.53 -12.91 20.50
N ASP A 247 -14.92 -14.08 20.99
CA ASP A 247 -14.29 -14.66 22.18
C ASP A 247 -12.85 -15.08 21.86
N ALA A 248 -12.58 -15.51 20.63
CA ALA A 248 -11.22 -15.79 20.16
C ALA A 248 -10.35 -14.52 20.10
N VAL A 249 -10.90 -13.40 19.63
CA VAL A 249 -10.19 -12.11 19.61
C VAL A 249 -9.90 -11.62 21.03
N ASP A 250 -10.91 -11.69 21.91
CA ASP A 250 -10.78 -11.28 23.31
C ASP A 250 -9.81 -12.20 24.08
N ALA A 251 -9.73 -13.49 23.72
CA ALA A 251 -8.75 -14.43 24.29
C ALA A 251 -7.30 -14.05 23.91
N ASP A 252 -7.03 -13.66 22.66
CA ASP A 252 -5.70 -13.20 22.27
C ASP A 252 -5.31 -11.88 22.96
N LEU A 253 -6.27 -10.97 23.13
CA LEU A 253 -6.08 -9.75 23.93
C LEU A 253 -5.73 -10.08 25.38
N ALA A 254 -6.42 -11.04 25.99
CA ALA A 254 -6.13 -11.51 27.33
C ALA A 254 -4.74 -12.14 27.44
N ARG A 255 -4.38 -13.05 26.51
CA ARG A 255 -3.02 -13.65 26.43
C ARG A 255 -1.93 -12.59 26.39
N ARG A 256 -2.14 -11.48 25.68
CA ARG A 256 -1.19 -10.34 25.61
C ARG A 256 -1.01 -9.62 26.97
N GLN A 257 -2.04 -9.62 27.82
CA GLN A 257 -1.98 -9.01 29.15
C GLN A 257 -1.28 -9.89 30.19
N GLU A 258 -1.19 -11.20 29.93
CA GLU A 258 -0.58 -12.20 30.81
C GLU A 258 0.96 -12.19 30.74
N GLY A 259 1.57 -12.95 31.64
CA GLY A 259 2.99 -13.27 31.67
C GLY A 259 3.71 -12.95 32.98
N TYR A 260 4.68 -13.78 33.35
CA TYR A 260 5.54 -13.59 34.51
C TYR A 260 6.38 -12.32 34.35
N GLY A 261 6.50 -11.53 35.42
CA GLY A 261 7.20 -10.24 35.39
C GLY A 261 6.35 -9.05 34.93
N ARG A 262 5.10 -9.26 34.48
CA ARG A 262 4.16 -8.18 34.18
C ARG A 262 3.68 -7.48 35.46
N SER A 263 3.57 -6.16 35.40
CA SER A 263 3.17 -5.32 36.52
C SER A 263 1.67 -5.46 36.81
N PRO A 264 1.22 -5.14 38.05
CA PRO A 264 -0.20 -5.13 38.41
C PRO A 264 -1.06 -4.21 37.53
N ARG A 265 -0.44 -3.27 36.79
CA ARG A 265 -1.12 -2.37 35.86
C ARG A 265 -1.88 -3.14 34.78
N GLN A 266 -1.37 -4.28 34.33
CA GLN A 266 -2.10 -5.10 33.34
C GLN A 266 -3.45 -5.60 33.87
N LYS A 267 -3.64 -5.68 35.19
CA LYS A 267 -4.91 -6.08 35.81
C LYS A 267 -5.96 -4.96 35.87
N LEU A 268 -5.56 -3.70 35.61
CA LEU A 268 -6.47 -2.56 35.56
C LEU A 268 -7.27 -2.54 34.25
N GLU A 269 -6.59 -2.89 33.15
CA GLU A 269 -7.20 -3.05 31.84
C GLU A 269 -7.87 -4.43 31.75
N ARG A 270 -9.05 -4.50 31.12
CA ARG A 270 -9.58 -5.77 30.61
C ARG A 270 -9.96 -5.50 29.17
N ASP A 271 -9.01 -5.81 28.30
CA ASP A 271 -9.11 -5.50 26.89
C ASP A 271 -10.21 -6.36 26.28
N GLN A 272 -11.11 -5.71 25.56
CA GLN A 272 -12.15 -6.36 24.77
C GLN A 272 -12.28 -5.60 23.46
N VAL A 273 -12.55 -6.32 22.39
CA VAL A 273 -12.76 -5.74 21.08
C VAL A 273 -14.20 -5.23 20.95
N GLU A 274 -14.31 -3.98 20.52
CA GLU A 274 -15.54 -3.35 20.02
C GLU A 274 -15.42 -3.24 18.49
N VAL A 275 -16.45 -3.64 17.75
CA VAL A 275 -16.45 -3.57 16.28
C VAL A 275 -17.38 -2.46 15.83
N LEU A 276 -16.85 -1.47 15.11
CA LEU A 276 -17.61 -0.29 14.68
C LEU A 276 -18.09 -0.36 13.23
N ALA A 277 -17.39 -1.09 12.36
CA ALA A 277 -17.70 -1.18 10.93
C ALA A 277 -17.13 -2.47 10.31
N GLY A 278 -17.63 -2.86 9.15
CA GLY A 278 -17.07 -3.96 8.35
C GLY A 278 -17.45 -5.38 8.78
N LEU A 279 -18.28 -5.52 9.82
CA LEU A 279 -18.79 -6.79 10.32
C LEU A 279 -20.30 -6.76 10.50
N ARG A 280 -21.00 -7.82 10.09
CA ARG A 280 -22.43 -7.99 10.33
C ARG A 280 -22.74 -9.46 10.63
N HIS A 281 -23.45 -9.72 11.73
CA HIS A 281 -23.80 -11.08 12.17
C HIS A 281 -22.57 -12.02 12.27
N GLY A 282 -21.45 -11.49 12.77
CA GLY A 282 -20.18 -12.22 12.89
C GLY A 282 -19.45 -12.47 11.57
N ARG A 283 -19.88 -11.88 10.45
CA ARG A 283 -19.27 -12.06 9.13
C ARG A 283 -18.72 -10.76 8.56
N THR A 284 -17.51 -10.82 7.99
CA THR A 284 -16.91 -9.68 7.30
C THR A 284 -17.73 -9.29 6.08
N LEU A 285 -17.78 -8.00 5.78
CA LEU A 285 -18.55 -7.45 4.66
C LEU A 285 -17.71 -7.23 3.40
N GLY A 286 -16.40 -7.46 3.44
CA GLY A 286 -15.45 -7.07 2.38
C GLY A 286 -15.08 -5.58 2.41
N THR A 287 -15.76 -4.78 3.22
CA THR A 287 -15.46 -3.37 3.48
C THR A 287 -14.46 -3.23 4.63
N PRO A 288 -13.86 -2.04 4.85
CA PRO A 288 -12.97 -1.79 5.99
C PRO A 288 -13.58 -2.23 7.33
N LEU A 289 -12.83 -3.03 8.08
CA LEU A 289 -13.16 -3.51 9.42
C LEU A 289 -12.53 -2.58 10.46
N ALA A 290 -13.35 -1.99 11.32
CA ALA A 290 -12.89 -1.09 12.38
C ALA A 290 -13.01 -1.77 13.74
N LEU A 291 -11.88 -2.00 14.40
CA LEU A 291 -11.75 -2.63 15.71
C LEU A 291 -11.26 -1.61 16.74
N VAL A 292 -11.93 -1.53 17.88
CA VAL A 292 -11.63 -0.59 18.96
C VAL A 292 -11.34 -1.36 20.25
N VAL A 293 -10.30 -0.93 20.97
CA VAL A 293 -10.01 -1.39 22.34
C VAL A 293 -9.98 -0.15 23.24
N ARG A 294 -10.91 -0.06 24.19
CA ARG A 294 -11.05 1.10 25.10
C ARG A 294 -9.96 1.06 26.17
N ASN A 295 -9.39 2.22 26.51
CA ASN A 295 -8.48 2.34 27.65
C ASN A 295 -9.28 2.70 28.91
N ARG A 296 -9.30 1.81 29.91
CA ARG A 296 -10.07 2.01 31.14
C ARG A 296 -9.44 3.04 32.06
N ASP A 297 -8.11 3.15 32.08
CA ASP A 297 -7.43 4.16 32.91
C ASP A 297 -7.64 5.61 32.40
N HIS A 298 -8.21 5.82 31.20
CA HIS A 298 -8.35 7.15 30.58
C HIS A 298 -9.07 8.17 31.47
N ALA A 299 -10.00 7.74 32.33
CA ALA A 299 -10.67 8.63 33.29
C ALA A 299 -9.69 9.40 34.21
N ASN A 300 -8.48 8.87 34.44
CA ASN A 300 -7.43 9.54 35.22
C ASN A 300 -6.55 10.49 34.38
N TRP A 301 -6.75 10.52 33.07
CA TRP A 301 -5.93 11.19 32.07
C TRP A 301 -6.72 12.19 31.21
N GLU A 302 -8.01 12.43 31.51
CA GLU A 302 -8.89 13.29 30.70
C GLU A 302 -8.28 14.67 30.43
N TRP A 303 -7.65 15.28 31.42
CA TRP A 303 -6.97 16.57 31.24
C TRP A 303 -5.69 16.42 30.41
N GLY A 304 -4.77 15.53 30.83
CA GLY A 304 -3.45 15.38 30.20
C GLY A 304 -3.46 14.78 28.79
N MET A 305 -4.57 14.15 28.41
CA MET A 305 -4.79 13.54 27.09
C MET A 305 -6.02 14.12 26.39
N SER A 306 -6.47 15.32 26.79
CA SER A 306 -7.59 15.99 26.14
C SER A 306 -7.25 16.22 24.65
N PRO A 307 -8.11 15.80 23.71
CA PRO A 307 -7.90 16.05 22.29
C PRO A 307 -8.13 17.53 21.91
N TRP A 308 -8.72 18.31 22.82
CA TRP A 308 -8.98 19.73 22.69
C TRP A 308 -8.19 20.52 23.72
N PRO A 309 -7.97 21.83 23.54
CA PRO A 309 -7.40 22.67 24.59
C PRO A 309 -8.15 22.45 25.91
N PRO A 310 -7.48 21.99 26.99
CA PRO A 310 -8.17 21.62 28.22
C PRO A 310 -8.74 22.87 28.91
N GLU A 311 -9.96 22.76 29.43
CA GLU A 311 -10.59 23.80 30.24
C GLU A 311 -10.24 23.63 31.73
N GLY A 312 -10.10 24.73 32.46
CA GLY A 312 -9.82 24.72 33.90
C GLY A 312 -8.35 24.50 34.27
N GLU A 313 -8.10 24.25 35.56
CA GLU A 313 -6.74 24.07 36.09
C GLU A 313 -6.18 22.69 35.77
N ALA A 314 -4.85 22.63 35.57
CA ALA A 314 -4.14 21.39 35.33
C ALA A 314 -4.34 20.40 36.48
N SER A 315 -4.90 19.23 36.16
CA SER A 315 -5.28 18.22 37.15
C SER A 315 -5.11 16.79 36.60
N GLY A 316 -5.11 15.80 37.50
CA GLY A 316 -4.97 14.38 37.10
C GLY A 316 -3.57 14.01 36.60
N LYS A 317 -3.50 12.88 35.88
CA LYS A 317 -2.25 12.41 35.26
C LYS A 317 -2.00 13.13 33.94
N GLY A 318 -0.74 13.25 33.55
CA GLY A 318 -0.34 13.97 32.34
C GLY A 318 -0.34 15.49 32.46
N ALA A 319 -0.74 16.05 33.61
CA ALA A 319 -0.75 17.49 33.86
C ALA A 319 0.64 18.16 33.88
N LYS A 320 1.70 17.37 34.07
CA LYS A 320 3.09 17.85 34.10
C LYS A 320 3.85 17.35 32.87
N PRO A 321 4.66 18.22 32.25
CA PRO A 321 5.47 17.83 31.10
C PRO A 321 6.55 16.83 31.49
N VAL A 322 6.95 16.03 30.51
CA VAL A 322 8.08 15.10 30.59
C VAL A 322 9.27 15.72 29.87
N THR A 323 10.19 16.28 30.64
CA THR A 323 11.43 16.89 30.13
C THR A 323 12.65 15.99 30.29
N LEU A 324 12.54 14.87 31.01
CA LEU A 324 13.63 13.93 31.30
C LEU A 324 13.45 12.61 30.50
N PRO A 325 13.99 12.53 29.27
CA PRO A 325 13.78 11.38 28.40
C PRO A 325 14.44 10.11 28.94
N ARG A 326 13.83 8.95 28.69
CA ARG A 326 14.37 7.65 29.08
C ARG A 326 15.36 7.11 28.03
N PRO A 327 16.60 6.76 28.42
CA PRO A 327 17.52 6.08 27.52
C PRO A 327 16.92 4.78 26.96
N GLY A 328 17.00 4.62 25.65
CA GLY A 328 16.42 3.49 24.95
C GLY A 328 14.91 3.58 24.69
N HIS A 329 14.21 4.62 25.14
CA HIS A 329 12.84 4.90 24.67
C HIS A 329 12.84 5.89 23.50
N ALA A 330 11.66 6.13 22.92
CA ALA A 330 11.49 7.10 21.83
C ALA A 330 11.54 8.56 22.28
N ASP A 331 11.61 8.83 23.58
CA ASP A 331 11.39 10.16 24.20
C ASP A 331 12.27 11.25 23.55
N LEU A 332 13.60 11.10 23.61
CA LEU A 332 14.54 12.09 23.05
C LEU A 332 14.43 12.18 21.53
N ALA A 333 14.43 11.04 20.84
CA ALA A 333 14.40 11.01 19.38
C ALA A 333 13.09 11.62 18.83
N GLY A 334 11.97 11.37 19.51
CA GLY A 334 10.67 11.95 19.19
C GLY A 334 10.64 13.45 19.45
N ALA A 335 11.11 13.88 20.63
CA ALA A 335 11.19 15.30 20.97
C ALA A 335 12.02 16.09 19.94
N LEU A 336 13.20 15.59 19.57
CA LEU A 336 14.03 16.21 18.55
C LEU A 336 13.39 16.18 17.15
N LYS A 337 12.78 15.06 16.76
CA LYS A 337 12.18 14.90 15.43
C LYS A 337 11.00 15.84 15.21
N PHE A 338 10.17 16.04 16.22
CA PHE A 338 8.92 16.80 16.12
C PHE A 338 8.99 18.18 16.79
N GLY A 339 10.13 18.55 17.39
CA GLY A 339 10.30 19.83 18.08
C GLY A 339 9.45 19.96 19.34
N LEU A 340 9.28 18.86 20.09
CA LEU A 340 8.38 18.80 21.25
C LEU A 340 9.07 19.33 22.50
N ALA A 341 8.36 20.17 23.25
CA ALA A 341 8.77 20.59 24.59
C ALA A 341 8.43 19.54 25.66
N ASP A 342 7.42 18.71 25.40
CA ASP A 342 7.02 17.59 26.26
C ASP A 342 7.25 16.27 25.51
N ALA A 343 8.10 15.39 26.06
CA ALA A 343 8.33 14.08 25.49
C ALA A 343 7.11 13.14 25.58
N ARG A 344 6.07 13.52 26.34
CA ARG A 344 4.79 12.79 26.43
C ARG A 344 4.17 12.54 25.06
N ASP A 345 4.14 13.56 24.21
CA ASP A 345 3.54 13.47 22.88
C ASP A 345 4.18 12.38 22.01
N ALA A 346 5.48 12.13 22.20
CA ALA A 346 6.18 11.02 21.55
C ALA A 346 5.94 9.68 22.24
N LEU A 347 6.05 9.63 23.57
CA LEU A 347 6.00 8.36 24.30
C LEU A 347 4.61 7.72 24.30
N GLU A 348 3.55 8.51 24.26
CA GLU A 348 2.16 8.03 24.25
C GLU A 348 1.86 7.16 23.03
N ARG A 349 2.36 7.56 21.86
CA ARG A 349 2.24 6.79 20.62
C ARG A 349 3.32 5.73 20.48
N ALA A 350 4.53 5.96 20.98
CA ALA A 350 5.62 4.97 20.91
C ALA A 350 5.40 3.76 21.85
N SER A 351 4.54 3.92 22.86
CA SER A 351 4.20 2.88 23.83
C SER A 351 3.76 1.56 23.19
N ALA A 352 4.13 0.45 23.81
CA ALA A 352 3.70 -0.89 23.43
C ALA A 352 2.20 -1.14 23.68
N ARG A 353 1.45 -0.17 24.23
CA ARG A 353 -0.01 -0.27 24.39
C ARG A 353 -0.72 -0.46 23.04
N GLN A 354 -0.24 0.19 21.98
CA GLN A 354 -0.80 0.04 20.63
C GLN A 354 -0.79 -1.40 20.08
N THR A 355 0.06 -2.28 20.64
CA THR A 355 0.09 -3.69 20.23
C THR A 355 -1.21 -4.42 20.54
N ALA A 356 -2.06 -3.92 21.44
CA ALA A 356 -3.37 -4.53 21.71
C ALA A 356 -4.25 -4.56 20.44
N VAL A 357 -4.35 -3.45 19.71
CA VAL A 357 -5.13 -3.43 18.46
C VAL A 357 -4.43 -4.14 17.30
N ALA A 358 -3.10 -4.25 17.33
CA ALA A 358 -2.37 -5.12 16.41
C ALA A 358 -2.67 -6.61 16.67
N VAL A 359 -2.78 -7.02 17.94
CA VAL A 359 -3.20 -8.37 18.34
C VAL A 359 -4.64 -8.65 17.93
N ALA A 360 -5.56 -7.69 18.11
CA ALA A 360 -6.93 -7.84 17.63
C ALA A 360 -6.99 -8.02 16.09
N ALA A 361 -6.21 -7.25 15.34
CA ALA A 361 -6.09 -7.42 13.88
C ALA A 361 -5.41 -8.75 13.50
N GLY A 362 -4.42 -9.20 14.27
CA GLY A 362 -3.77 -10.50 14.10
C GLY A 362 -4.72 -11.68 14.32
N ALA A 363 -5.65 -11.58 15.28
CA ALA A 363 -6.69 -12.58 15.48
C ALA A 363 -7.62 -12.71 14.26
N VAL A 364 -7.96 -11.59 13.61
CA VAL A 364 -8.69 -11.58 12.33
C VAL A 364 -7.88 -12.26 11.21
N ALA A 365 -6.58 -11.98 11.15
CA ALA A 365 -5.68 -12.62 10.19
C ALA A 365 -5.55 -14.14 10.43
N LYS A 366 -5.48 -14.58 11.70
CA LYS A 366 -5.51 -16.01 12.07
C LYS A 366 -6.80 -16.68 11.63
N ALA A 367 -7.96 -16.03 11.79
CA ALA A 367 -9.23 -16.55 11.30
C ALA A 367 -9.20 -16.77 9.77
N LEU A 368 -8.68 -15.80 9.01
CA LEU A 368 -8.54 -15.92 7.56
C LEU A 368 -7.56 -17.04 7.15
N LEU A 369 -6.43 -17.16 7.83
CA LEU A 369 -5.44 -18.21 7.60
C LEU A 369 -6.01 -19.61 7.91
N GLY A 370 -6.85 -19.73 8.94
CA GLY A 370 -7.53 -20.97 9.29
C GLY A 370 -8.38 -21.55 8.17
N GLU A 371 -8.98 -20.69 7.32
CA GLU A 371 -9.79 -21.10 6.16
C GLU A 371 -8.98 -21.82 5.07
N ILE A 372 -7.65 -21.68 5.09
CA ILE A 372 -6.71 -22.39 4.20
C ILE A 372 -5.79 -23.34 4.97
N GLY A 373 -6.16 -23.71 6.20
CA GLY A 373 -5.45 -24.69 7.02
C GLY A 373 -4.11 -24.21 7.59
N VAL A 374 -3.88 -22.89 7.65
CA VAL A 374 -2.68 -22.31 8.23
C VAL A 374 -2.93 -21.94 9.69
N SER A 375 -2.03 -22.34 10.59
CA SER A 375 -2.03 -21.93 11.99
C SER A 375 -0.72 -21.22 12.35
N VAL A 376 -0.77 -20.32 13.33
CA VAL A 376 0.41 -19.54 13.78
C VAL A 376 0.44 -19.52 15.30
N GLU A 377 1.58 -19.89 15.88
CA GLU A 377 1.77 -20.02 17.33
C GLU A 377 3.09 -19.36 17.75
N GLY A 378 3.04 -18.56 18.82
CA GLY A 378 4.22 -17.93 19.43
C GLY A 378 4.59 -18.55 20.78
N ARG A 379 5.89 -18.72 21.05
CA ARG A 379 6.42 -19.19 22.34
C ARG A 379 7.69 -18.45 22.74
N VAL A 380 8.00 -18.45 24.03
CA VAL A 380 9.30 -18.01 24.55
C VAL A 380 10.33 -19.14 24.35
N VAL A 381 11.55 -18.78 23.94
CA VAL A 381 12.67 -19.74 23.78
C VAL A 381 13.88 -19.38 24.64
N SER A 382 13.80 -18.31 25.44
CA SER A 382 14.83 -17.99 26.42
C SER A 382 14.80 -18.96 27.60
N GLU A 383 15.95 -19.58 27.87
CA GLU A 383 16.16 -20.41 29.06
C GLU A 383 16.10 -19.58 30.35
N ASP A 384 15.64 -20.22 31.43
CA ASP A 384 15.57 -19.70 32.80
C ASP A 384 14.95 -18.30 32.95
N LEU A 385 13.97 -17.97 32.09
CA LEU A 385 13.38 -16.63 32.04
C LEU A 385 12.77 -16.20 33.40
N GLU A 386 12.05 -17.08 34.10
CA GLU A 386 11.44 -16.75 35.39
C GLU A 386 12.50 -16.40 36.44
N GLN A 387 13.56 -17.20 36.54
CA GLN A 387 14.67 -16.92 37.46
C GLN A 387 15.32 -15.57 37.15
N ARG A 388 15.61 -15.30 35.87
CA ARG A 388 16.18 -14.02 35.43
C ARG A 388 15.25 -12.84 35.75
N ILE A 389 13.93 -13.04 35.69
CA ILE A 389 12.93 -12.05 36.09
C ILE A 389 12.97 -11.80 37.60
N ASP A 390 13.12 -12.84 38.42
CA ASP A 390 13.20 -12.70 39.87
C ASP A 390 14.47 -11.97 40.32
N GLU A 391 15.60 -12.31 39.71
CA GLU A 391 16.88 -11.63 39.92
C GLU A 391 16.78 -10.14 39.53
N ALA A 392 16.30 -9.84 38.32
CA ALA A 392 16.10 -8.46 37.87
C ALA A 392 15.13 -7.70 38.77
N ARG A 393 14.05 -8.34 39.24
CA ARG A 393 13.09 -7.71 40.16
C ARG A 393 13.74 -7.36 41.50
N ALA A 394 14.53 -8.26 42.07
CA ALA A 394 15.26 -8.01 43.32
C ALA A 394 16.24 -6.84 43.16
N GLU A 395 16.85 -6.71 41.98
CA GLU A 395 17.81 -5.66 41.63
C GLU A 395 17.16 -4.34 41.15
N ARG A 396 15.83 -4.30 41.03
CA ARG A 396 15.05 -3.17 40.47
C ARG A 396 15.42 -2.85 39.02
N ASP A 397 15.79 -3.87 38.27
CA ASP A 397 16.15 -3.84 36.85
C ASP A 397 15.06 -4.51 35.98
N THR A 398 15.33 -4.67 34.68
CA THR A 398 14.45 -5.32 33.71
C THR A 398 15.22 -6.28 32.82
N VAL A 399 14.51 -7.22 32.20
CA VAL A 399 15.11 -8.27 31.38
C VAL A 399 14.33 -8.46 30.07
N GLY A 400 15.08 -8.68 28.99
CA GLY A 400 14.56 -9.05 27.68
C GLY A 400 14.69 -10.55 27.42
N GLY A 401 14.41 -10.97 26.19
CA GLY A 401 14.43 -12.39 25.82
C GLY A 401 14.14 -12.60 24.34
N VAL A 402 14.04 -13.86 23.95
CA VAL A 402 13.81 -14.29 22.57
C VAL A 402 12.51 -15.09 22.53
N VAL A 403 11.69 -14.79 21.53
CA VAL A 403 10.48 -15.54 21.20
C VAL A 403 10.63 -16.17 19.82
N GLU A 404 9.94 -17.28 19.61
CA GLU A 404 9.85 -17.98 18.33
C GLU A 404 8.38 -18.06 17.92
N VAL A 405 8.11 -17.81 16.64
CA VAL A 405 6.79 -17.95 16.04
C VAL A 405 6.89 -18.97 14.93
N VAL A 406 5.93 -19.90 14.92
CA VAL A 406 5.85 -20.99 13.95
C VAL A 406 4.53 -20.89 13.19
N GLY A 407 4.61 -20.76 11.87
CA GLY A 407 3.49 -20.89 10.95
C GLY A 407 3.43 -22.29 10.34
N ARG A 408 2.39 -23.06 10.64
CA ARG A 408 2.18 -24.43 10.15
C ARG A 408 1.18 -24.44 8.99
N GLY A 409 1.33 -25.38 8.07
CA GLY A 409 0.45 -25.52 6.91
C GLY A 409 0.59 -24.43 5.84
N VAL A 410 1.63 -23.58 5.94
CA VAL A 410 1.87 -22.50 4.97
C VAL A 410 2.15 -23.11 3.60
N PRO A 411 1.34 -22.83 2.56
CA PRO A 411 1.56 -23.41 1.26
C PRO A 411 2.88 -22.89 0.65
N PRO A 412 3.57 -23.67 -0.19
CA PRO A 412 4.66 -23.14 -0.99
C PRO A 412 4.21 -21.94 -1.83
N GLY A 413 5.10 -20.98 -2.05
CA GLY A 413 4.85 -19.90 -3.02
C GLY A 413 4.23 -18.62 -2.48
N LEU A 414 4.14 -18.41 -1.16
CA LEU A 414 3.86 -17.08 -0.58
C LEU A 414 5.13 -16.23 -0.62
N GLY A 415 4.99 -14.94 -0.94
CA GLY A 415 6.13 -14.05 -1.22
C GLY A 415 6.70 -14.25 -2.63
N SER A 416 7.77 -13.52 -2.94
CA SER A 416 8.39 -13.52 -4.26
C SER A 416 9.89 -13.21 -4.17
N TYR A 417 10.67 -13.82 -5.07
CA TYR A 417 12.10 -13.52 -5.24
C TYR A 417 12.34 -12.35 -6.23
N ALA A 418 11.29 -11.85 -6.89
CA ALA A 418 11.39 -10.90 -8.00
C ALA A 418 11.90 -9.53 -7.57
N THR A 419 11.38 -9.01 -6.45
CA THR A 419 11.87 -7.77 -5.84
C THR A 419 12.19 -7.99 -4.37
N LYS A 420 13.04 -7.13 -3.79
CA LYS A 420 13.49 -7.28 -2.40
C LYS A 420 12.36 -7.10 -1.38
N ASP A 421 11.36 -6.27 -1.71
CA ASP A 421 10.24 -5.90 -0.85
C ASP A 421 9.11 -6.94 -0.87
N GLU A 422 9.03 -7.76 -1.91
CA GLU A 422 8.08 -8.88 -1.98
C GLU A 422 8.58 -10.16 -1.29
N ARG A 423 9.86 -10.20 -0.89
CA ARG A 423 10.43 -11.36 -0.20
C ARG A 423 9.78 -11.55 1.17
N LEU A 424 9.27 -12.75 1.42
CA LEU A 424 8.54 -13.07 2.63
C LEU A 424 9.39 -12.89 3.90
N ASP A 425 10.66 -13.31 3.88
CA ASP A 425 11.61 -13.11 4.97
C ASP A 425 11.84 -11.62 5.27
N ALA A 426 12.00 -10.77 4.25
CA ALA A 426 12.14 -9.33 4.43
C ALA A 426 10.89 -8.69 5.04
N ARG A 427 9.70 -9.14 4.63
CA ARG A 427 8.42 -8.65 5.15
C ARG A 427 8.17 -9.09 6.59
N LEU A 428 8.43 -10.35 6.92
CA LEU A 428 8.36 -10.87 8.28
C LEU A 428 9.38 -10.19 9.19
N ALA A 429 10.61 -9.97 8.70
CA ALA A 429 11.63 -9.22 9.42
C ALA A 429 11.19 -7.78 9.70
N ALA A 430 10.61 -7.09 8.73
CA ALA A 430 10.07 -5.75 8.94
C ALA A 430 8.90 -5.74 9.94
N ALA A 431 7.97 -6.69 9.85
CA ALA A 431 6.83 -6.82 10.75
C ALA A 431 7.28 -7.06 12.20
N LEU A 432 8.25 -7.96 12.42
CA LEU A 432 8.77 -8.28 13.75
C LEU A 432 9.69 -7.20 14.30
N MET A 433 10.62 -6.67 13.50
CA MET A 433 11.54 -5.60 13.92
C MET A 433 10.79 -4.28 14.22
N GLY A 434 9.61 -4.10 13.61
CA GLY A 434 8.71 -2.98 13.90
C GLY A 434 8.01 -3.07 15.26
N ILE A 435 8.03 -4.23 15.93
CA ILE A 435 7.47 -4.38 17.27
C ILE A 435 8.36 -3.65 18.28
N GLN A 436 7.73 -2.96 19.22
CA GLN A 436 8.43 -2.20 20.25
C GLN A 436 9.41 -3.09 21.02
N ALA A 437 10.61 -2.57 21.25
CA ALA A 437 11.73 -3.24 21.91
C ALA A 437 12.33 -4.46 21.18
N VAL A 438 11.87 -4.86 20.00
CA VAL A 438 12.58 -5.85 19.19
C VAL A 438 13.83 -5.22 18.58
N LYS A 439 14.96 -5.93 18.68
CA LYS A 439 16.28 -5.48 18.20
C LYS A 439 16.97 -6.49 17.27
N GLY A 440 16.44 -7.70 17.14
CA GLY A 440 16.96 -8.73 16.25
C GLY A 440 15.82 -9.62 15.76
N VAL A 441 15.93 -10.08 14.52
CA VAL A 441 15.02 -11.06 13.92
C VAL A 441 15.84 -12.12 13.20
N GLU A 442 15.41 -13.36 13.32
CA GLU A 442 15.99 -14.51 12.62
C GLU A 442 14.91 -15.27 11.87
N ILE A 443 15.29 -15.90 10.74
CA ILE A 443 14.46 -16.85 10.00
C ILE A 443 15.15 -18.22 10.11
N GLY A 444 14.40 -19.25 10.50
CA GLY A 444 14.93 -20.59 10.72
C GLY A 444 16.08 -20.61 11.73
N ALA A 445 17.20 -21.21 11.33
CA ALA A 445 18.43 -21.26 12.12
C ALA A 445 19.19 -19.92 12.18
N GLY A 446 18.79 -18.90 11.40
CA GLY A 446 19.22 -17.52 11.62
C GLY A 446 20.73 -17.31 11.58
N PHE A 447 21.27 -16.66 12.62
CA PHE A 447 22.70 -16.38 12.73
C PHE A 447 23.56 -17.65 12.80
N GLU A 448 23.00 -18.78 13.25
CA GLU A 448 23.71 -20.07 13.27
C GLU A 448 24.15 -20.52 11.87
N LEU A 449 23.35 -20.21 10.84
CA LEU A 449 23.69 -20.54 9.45
C LEU A 449 24.98 -19.85 8.99
N ALA A 450 25.30 -18.68 9.53
CA ALA A 450 26.51 -17.93 9.17
C ALA A 450 27.80 -18.63 9.62
N GLU A 451 27.71 -19.55 10.58
CA GLU A 451 28.85 -20.32 11.11
C GLU A 451 28.98 -21.70 10.45
N ARG A 452 27.96 -22.13 9.69
CA ARG A 452 27.92 -23.44 9.05
C ARG A 452 28.54 -23.42 7.65
N ARG A 453 29.08 -24.57 7.22
CA ARG A 453 29.47 -24.79 5.82
C ARG A 453 28.22 -25.05 4.98
N GLY A 454 28.24 -24.65 3.71
CA GLY A 454 27.11 -24.84 2.78
C GLY A 454 26.59 -26.28 2.71
N SER A 455 27.46 -27.28 2.86
CA SER A 455 27.08 -28.71 2.89
C SER A 455 26.23 -29.12 4.10
N ALA A 456 26.05 -28.25 5.10
CA ALA A 456 25.28 -28.50 6.33
C ALA A 456 24.35 -27.32 6.70
N ALA A 457 24.22 -26.34 5.81
CA ALA A 457 23.48 -25.10 6.03
C ALA A 457 22.14 -25.05 5.28
N HIS A 458 21.91 -26.00 4.37
CA HIS A 458 20.74 -26.01 3.48
C HIS A 458 19.91 -27.27 3.72
N ASP A 459 18.64 -27.19 3.36
CA ASP A 459 17.69 -28.28 3.48
C ASP A 459 17.59 -29.04 2.15
N GLU A 460 17.96 -30.32 2.15
CA GLU A 460 17.95 -31.15 0.94
C GLU A 460 16.52 -31.44 0.47
N ILE A 461 16.32 -31.41 -0.85
CA ILE A 461 15.03 -31.67 -1.49
C ILE A 461 14.97 -33.13 -1.91
N LEU A 462 13.99 -33.85 -1.38
CA LEU A 462 13.76 -35.27 -1.62
C LEU A 462 12.39 -35.49 -2.25
N ALA A 463 12.16 -36.69 -2.78
CA ALA A 463 10.87 -37.10 -3.33
C ALA A 463 10.46 -38.45 -2.73
N ASP A 464 9.16 -38.61 -2.42
CA ASP A 464 8.60 -39.91 -2.01
C ASP A 464 8.33 -40.83 -3.20
N GLU A 465 7.85 -42.05 -2.93
CA GLU A 465 7.51 -43.04 -3.98
C GLU A 465 6.43 -42.55 -4.94
N GLN A 466 5.62 -41.57 -4.54
CA GLN A 466 4.54 -40.98 -5.34
C GLN A 466 4.99 -39.69 -6.06
N GLY A 467 6.25 -39.29 -5.90
CA GLY A 467 6.84 -38.11 -6.53
C GLY A 467 6.53 -36.79 -5.83
N ALA A 468 5.97 -36.80 -4.62
CA ALA A 468 5.76 -35.60 -3.84
C ALA A 468 7.08 -35.13 -3.20
N LEU A 469 7.37 -33.83 -3.32
CA LEU A 469 8.60 -33.25 -2.79
C LEU A 469 8.49 -32.99 -1.27
N TYR A 470 9.61 -33.16 -0.55
CA TYR A 470 9.71 -32.88 0.89
C TYR A 470 11.16 -32.55 1.29
N ARG A 471 11.34 -32.07 2.54
CA ARG A 471 12.65 -31.92 3.19
C ARG A 471 12.70 -32.72 4.49
N GLU A 472 13.90 -33.12 4.91
CA GLU A 472 14.12 -33.77 6.22
C GLU A 472 14.48 -32.76 7.32
N THR A 473 14.99 -31.59 6.93
CA THR A 473 15.39 -30.50 7.82
C THR A 473 14.69 -29.20 7.42
N ASN A 474 14.66 -28.24 8.35
CA ASN A 474 14.07 -26.93 8.12
C ASN A 474 14.96 -25.80 8.69
N LEU A 475 16.25 -25.84 8.35
CA LEU A 475 17.23 -24.83 8.74
C LEU A 475 16.91 -23.46 8.10
N ALA A 476 16.32 -23.46 6.91
CA ALA A 476 15.86 -22.26 6.23
C ALA A 476 14.59 -21.63 6.87
N GLY A 477 13.93 -22.33 7.80
CA GLY A 477 12.74 -21.83 8.49
C GLY A 477 11.56 -21.60 7.56
N GLY A 478 11.37 -22.50 6.59
CA GLY A 478 10.23 -22.51 5.68
C GLY A 478 10.31 -21.52 4.53
N ILE A 479 11.43 -20.80 4.37
CA ILE A 479 11.59 -19.73 3.37
C ILE A 479 12.89 -19.89 2.60
N GLU A 480 12.79 -19.96 1.27
CA GLU A 480 13.95 -20.00 0.38
C GLU A 480 13.79 -18.91 -0.70
N GLY A 481 14.84 -18.10 -0.90
CA GLY A 481 14.79 -17.02 -1.90
C GLY A 481 13.74 -15.95 -1.64
N GLY A 482 13.19 -15.86 -0.42
CA GLY A 482 12.08 -14.97 -0.08
C GLY A 482 10.70 -15.55 -0.40
N VAL A 483 10.59 -16.86 -0.62
CA VAL A 483 9.34 -17.55 -0.93
C VAL A 483 9.13 -18.70 0.06
N SER A 484 7.90 -18.88 0.57
CA SER A 484 7.59 -20.05 1.40
C SER A 484 7.82 -21.34 0.62
N ASN A 485 8.47 -22.33 1.24
CA ASN A 485 8.85 -23.58 0.57
C ASN A 485 7.93 -24.76 0.92
N GLY A 486 6.96 -24.55 1.82
CA GLY A 486 5.96 -25.53 2.27
C GLY A 486 6.24 -26.14 3.64
N GLU A 487 7.47 -26.02 4.14
CA GLU A 487 7.80 -26.37 5.53
C GLU A 487 7.25 -25.33 6.50
N GLU A 488 7.38 -25.60 7.81
CA GLU A 488 7.00 -24.63 8.84
C GLU A 488 7.76 -23.31 8.66
N VAL A 489 7.04 -22.19 8.61
CA VAL A 489 7.66 -20.87 8.65
C VAL A 489 8.09 -20.61 10.08
N VAL A 490 9.40 -20.56 10.33
CA VAL A 490 9.97 -20.36 11.67
C VAL A 490 10.70 -19.04 11.72
N VAL A 491 10.28 -18.15 12.63
CA VAL A 491 10.89 -16.85 12.82
C VAL A 491 11.11 -16.55 14.30
N ARG A 492 12.19 -15.85 14.63
CA ARG A 492 12.50 -15.46 16.02
C ARG A 492 12.63 -13.96 16.16
N ALA A 493 12.24 -13.42 17.30
CA ALA A 493 12.40 -12.00 17.62
C ALA A 493 13.09 -11.82 18.98
N ALA A 494 14.16 -11.03 19.00
CA ALA A 494 14.94 -10.71 20.19
C ALA A 494 14.50 -9.36 20.77
N MET A 495 13.93 -9.40 21.97
CA MET A 495 13.50 -8.24 22.74
C MET A 495 14.64 -7.76 23.64
N LYS A 496 14.94 -6.46 23.59
CA LYS A 496 15.80 -5.84 24.61
C LYS A 496 15.05 -5.69 25.95
N PRO A 497 15.76 -5.51 27.08
CA PRO A 497 15.15 -5.08 28.33
C PRO A 497 14.35 -3.77 28.21
N LEU A 498 13.36 -3.60 29.08
CA LEU A 498 12.46 -2.45 29.07
C LEU A 498 13.22 -1.19 29.54
N PRO A 499 13.08 -0.05 28.85
CA PRO A 499 13.91 1.14 29.13
C PRO A 499 13.50 1.89 30.41
N THR A 500 12.34 1.59 30.99
CA THR A 500 11.90 2.22 32.25
C THR A 500 12.29 1.35 33.42
N LEU A 501 13.35 1.76 34.13
CA LEU A 501 13.88 1.08 35.30
C LEU A 501 13.34 1.72 36.59
N MET A 502 13.16 0.92 37.64
CA MET A 502 12.84 1.44 38.98
C MET A 502 14.06 2.09 39.66
N ARG A 503 15.26 1.78 39.17
CA ARG A 503 16.48 2.56 39.38
C ARG A 503 16.81 3.30 38.08
N PRO A 504 16.39 4.57 37.92
CA PRO A 504 16.49 5.26 36.64
C PRO A 504 17.93 5.45 36.18
N LEU A 505 18.11 5.45 34.86
CA LEU A 505 19.38 5.81 34.23
C LEU A 505 19.56 7.34 34.23
N ARG A 506 20.81 7.79 34.06
CA ARG A 506 21.11 9.20 33.86
C ARG A 506 20.44 9.73 32.59
N SER A 507 19.94 10.96 32.68
CA SER A 507 19.32 11.70 31.58
C SER A 507 19.76 13.17 31.63
N VAL A 508 19.25 13.95 30.69
CA VAL A 508 19.42 15.41 30.63
C VAL A 508 18.04 16.01 30.49
N ASP A 509 17.74 16.97 31.34
CA ASP A 509 16.49 17.72 31.24
C ASP A 509 16.52 18.59 29.98
N LEU A 510 15.53 18.41 29.10
CA LEU A 510 15.50 19.05 27.78
C LEU A 510 15.19 20.55 27.84
N GLU A 511 14.64 21.04 28.95
CA GLU A 511 14.33 22.46 29.14
C GLU A 511 15.54 23.22 29.70
N THR A 512 16.17 22.66 30.73
CA THR A 512 17.26 23.32 31.46
C THR A 512 18.65 22.96 30.96
N GLY A 513 18.81 21.81 30.29
CA GLY A 513 20.10 21.24 29.91
C GLY A 513 20.88 20.62 31.07
N GLU A 514 20.31 20.55 32.26
CA GLU A 514 20.96 20.00 33.45
C GLU A 514 20.89 18.47 33.49
N ALA A 515 21.89 17.85 34.12
CA ALA A 515 21.89 16.41 34.33
C ALA A 515 20.82 16.01 35.35
N GLY A 516 20.08 14.94 35.05
CA GLY A 516 19.03 14.41 35.91
C GLY A 516 18.89 12.90 35.82
N GLU A 517 17.84 12.37 36.43
CA GLU A 517 17.45 10.97 36.31
C GLU A 517 16.25 10.85 35.38
N ALA A 518 16.25 9.80 34.54
CA ALA A 518 15.15 9.55 33.60
C ALA A 518 13.80 9.39 34.33
N LEU A 519 12.71 9.72 33.62
CA LEU A 519 11.36 9.50 34.13
C LEU A 519 11.14 8.05 34.59
N VAL A 520 10.73 7.90 35.85
CA VAL A 520 10.30 6.61 36.42
C VAL A 520 8.79 6.50 36.30
N GLU A 521 8.34 5.59 35.45
CA GLU A 521 6.94 5.12 35.44
C GLU A 521 6.86 3.70 35.98
N ARG A 522 5.72 3.33 36.56
CA ARG A 522 5.47 1.93 36.92
C ARG A 522 5.54 1.07 35.65
N SER A 523 6.56 0.22 35.58
CA SER A 523 6.87 -0.63 34.43
C SER A 523 6.89 -2.10 34.84
N ASP A 524 6.79 -2.96 33.83
CA ASP A 524 7.00 -4.39 33.99
C ASP A 524 8.49 -4.70 34.20
N VAL A 525 8.82 -5.82 34.84
CA VAL A 525 10.20 -6.33 34.90
C VAL A 525 10.57 -7.00 33.57
N ALA A 526 9.60 -7.68 32.95
CA ALA A 526 9.71 -8.28 31.64
C ALA A 526 8.35 -8.31 30.93
N ALA A 527 8.37 -8.39 29.60
CA ALA A 527 7.19 -8.56 28.77
C ALA A 527 7.44 -9.52 27.60
N VAL A 528 8.35 -10.50 27.79
CA VAL A 528 8.76 -11.45 26.73
C VAL A 528 7.62 -12.40 26.34
N GLU A 529 6.83 -12.89 27.29
CA GLU A 529 5.66 -13.73 26.98
C GLU A 529 4.57 -12.94 26.24
N ALA A 530 4.34 -11.70 26.63
CA ALA A 530 3.44 -10.80 25.88
C ALA A 530 3.97 -10.54 24.46
N LEU A 531 5.29 -10.44 24.27
CA LEU A 531 5.89 -10.34 22.94
C LEU A 531 5.60 -11.57 22.09
N ALA A 532 5.58 -12.79 22.65
CA ALA A 532 5.28 -14.00 21.88
C ALA A 532 3.89 -13.90 21.22
N VAL A 533 2.90 -13.36 21.93
CA VAL A 533 1.54 -13.12 21.41
C VAL A 533 1.52 -12.01 20.36
N VAL A 534 2.26 -10.92 20.57
CA VAL A 534 2.34 -9.81 19.60
C VAL A 534 3.06 -10.25 18.32
N ALA A 535 4.13 -11.03 18.45
CA ALA A 535 4.87 -11.60 17.33
C ALA A 535 4.01 -12.61 16.55
N GLU A 536 3.28 -13.49 17.25
CA GLU A 536 2.29 -14.39 16.66
C GLU A 536 1.28 -13.63 15.79
N ALA A 537 0.69 -12.56 16.34
CA ALA A 537 -0.25 -11.70 15.63
C ALA A 537 0.37 -11.01 14.40
N ALA A 538 1.60 -10.49 14.52
CA ALA A 538 2.30 -9.82 13.43
C ALA A 538 2.64 -10.77 12.27
N VAL A 539 3.12 -11.98 12.60
CA VAL A 539 3.43 -13.03 11.61
C VAL A 539 2.14 -13.52 10.94
N ALA A 540 1.08 -13.77 11.71
CA ALA A 540 -0.22 -14.14 11.15
C ALA A 540 -0.76 -13.08 10.19
N PHE A 541 -0.64 -11.79 10.54
CA PHE A 541 -1.08 -10.71 9.66
C PHE A 541 -0.28 -10.68 8.34
N GLU A 542 1.04 -10.84 8.40
CA GLU A 542 1.89 -10.82 7.20
C GLU A 542 1.69 -12.04 6.30
N LEU A 543 1.52 -13.23 6.90
CA LEU A 543 1.17 -14.45 6.17
C LEU A 543 -0.22 -14.33 5.52
N ALA A 544 -1.20 -13.77 6.23
CA ALA A 544 -2.53 -13.51 5.68
C ALA A 544 -2.46 -12.51 4.51
N ARG A 545 -1.67 -11.44 4.66
CA ARG A 545 -1.46 -10.44 3.61
C ARG A 545 -0.87 -11.06 2.34
N THR A 546 0.21 -11.84 2.47
CA THR A 546 0.85 -12.50 1.33
C THR A 546 -0.04 -13.58 0.71
N ALA A 547 -0.83 -14.30 1.51
CA ALA A 547 -1.86 -15.21 1.00
C ALA A 547 -2.92 -14.46 0.20
N ARG A 548 -3.39 -13.30 0.69
CA ARG A 548 -4.35 -12.44 -0.03
C ARG A 548 -3.81 -11.91 -1.35
N GLU A 549 -2.56 -11.49 -1.39
CA GLU A 549 -1.90 -11.06 -2.64
C GLU A 549 -1.81 -12.19 -3.66
N LYS A 550 -1.52 -13.41 -3.20
CA LYS A 550 -1.38 -14.58 -4.08
C LYS A 550 -2.70 -15.12 -4.58
N PHE A 551 -3.69 -15.26 -3.68
CA PHE A 551 -4.93 -15.97 -3.97
C PHE A 551 -6.09 -15.02 -4.31
N GLY A 552 -6.00 -13.73 -3.96
CA GLY A 552 -7.02 -12.73 -4.25
C GLY A 552 -8.41 -13.13 -3.72
N GLY A 553 -9.45 -12.71 -4.43
CA GLY A 553 -10.85 -13.02 -4.16
C GLY A 553 -11.57 -11.96 -3.34
N ASP A 554 -12.71 -11.46 -3.80
CA ASP A 554 -13.53 -10.50 -3.06
C ASP A 554 -14.39 -11.20 -2.00
N SER A 555 -14.79 -12.44 -2.27
CA SER A 555 -15.48 -13.30 -1.30
C SER A 555 -14.55 -14.36 -0.73
N LEU A 556 -14.90 -14.89 0.45
CA LEU A 556 -14.13 -15.96 1.08
C LEU A 556 -14.07 -17.20 0.19
N SER A 557 -15.16 -17.52 -0.53
CA SER A 557 -15.19 -18.66 -1.45
C SER A 557 -14.20 -18.51 -2.61
N ASP A 558 -13.98 -17.30 -3.10
CA ASP A 558 -13.02 -17.05 -4.19
C ASP A 558 -11.58 -17.28 -3.69
N PHE A 559 -11.27 -16.73 -2.51
CA PHE A 559 -9.96 -16.89 -1.86
C PHE A 559 -9.63 -18.37 -1.61
N VAL A 560 -10.57 -19.10 -0.99
CA VAL A 560 -10.39 -20.54 -0.69
C VAL A 560 -10.36 -21.36 -1.97
N GLY A 561 -11.18 -21.02 -2.98
CA GLY A 561 -11.19 -21.68 -4.28
C GLY A 561 -9.85 -21.55 -5.02
N ALA A 562 -9.28 -20.35 -5.05
CA ALA A 562 -7.98 -20.08 -5.65
C ALA A 562 -6.84 -20.81 -4.92
N TRP A 563 -6.88 -20.85 -3.58
CA TRP A 563 -5.92 -21.62 -2.79
C TRP A 563 -6.00 -23.13 -3.11
N ARG A 564 -7.20 -23.72 -3.14
CA ARG A 564 -7.38 -25.15 -3.48
C ARG A 564 -6.81 -25.48 -4.86
N ALA A 565 -7.19 -24.70 -5.87
CA ALA A 565 -6.69 -24.90 -7.24
C ALA A 565 -5.16 -24.76 -7.32
N TYR A 566 -4.58 -23.87 -6.53
CA TYR A 566 -3.12 -23.71 -6.47
C TYR A 566 -2.44 -24.93 -5.83
N VAL A 567 -2.94 -25.41 -4.70
CA VAL A 567 -2.36 -26.56 -3.99
C VAL A 567 -2.51 -27.85 -4.81
N GLU A 568 -3.66 -28.08 -5.46
CA GLU A 568 -3.88 -29.23 -6.34
C GLU A 568 -2.91 -29.27 -7.54
N ARG A 569 -2.46 -28.10 -7.99
CA ARG A 569 -1.56 -27.98 -9.16
C ARG A 569 -0.11 -28.31 -8.84
N ILE A 570 0.34 -28.19 -7.59
CA ILE A 570 1.76 -28.32 -7.23
C ILE A 570 2.06 -29.72 -6.64
N PRO A 571 3.25 -30.29 -6.91
CA PRO A 571 3.67 -31.59 -6.37
C PRO A 571 4.18 -31.48 -4.92
N TRP A 572 3.39 -30.83 -4.05
CA TRP A 572 3.67 -30.67 -2.63
C TRP A 572 2.55 -31.32 -1.82
N ARG A 573 2.92 -32.13 -0.83
CA ARG A 573 1.97 -32.61 0.18
C ARG A 573 2.35 -32.05 1.53
N THR A 574 1.40 -31.32 2.13
CA THR A 574 1.47 -30.94 3.53
C THR A 574 1.59 -32.21 4.37
N ARG A 575 2.68 -32.34 5.14
CA ARG A 575 2.87 -33.45 6.09
C ARG A 575 2.21 -33.15 7.43
#